data_AF-A0AAU4VFV6-F1
#
_entry.id   AF-A0AAU4VFV6-F1
#
_cell.length_a   1.000
_cell.length_b   1.000
_cell.length_c   1.000
_cell.angle_alpha   90.00
_cell.angle_beta   90.00
_cell.angle_gamma   90.00
#
_symmetry.space_group_name_H-M   'P 1'
#
loop_
_entity.id
_entity.type
_entity.pdbx_description
1 polymer ?
#
loop_
_entity_poly.entity_id
_entity_poly.type
_entity_poly.pdbx_seq_one_letter_code
_entity_poly.pdbx_strand_id
1 'polypeptide(L)'
;MAERRRSGAEKQGYNRAHLLAAQLGGSNWDPANFVTMHAYANSPVMRKIENQVRAAVEAGETIQYSVTPRYNGTDKIPTGVYIEAYGSNGSRSPSTGAPE
;
A
#
# COMPACT_ATOMS: atom_id res chain seq x y z
N MET A 1 22.88 -15.80 -26.71
CA MET A 1 21.57 -16.01 -26.05
C MET A 1 21.58 -15.16 -24.79
N ALA A 2 20.77 -14.09 -24.76
CA ALA A 2 20.82 -13.07 -23.72
C ALA A 2 20.09 -13.56 -22.46
N GLU A 3 20.84 -13.67 -21.37
CA GLU A 3 20.33 -14.02 -20.05
C GLU A 3 19.43 -12.89 -19.54
N ARG A 4 18.15 -13.22 -19.34
CA ARG A 4 17.14 -12.31 -18.80
C ARG A 4 17.57 -11.87 -17.40
N ARG A 5 18.03 -10.63 -17.30
CA ARG A 5 18.21 -9.91 -16.03
C ARG A 5 16.89 -9.97 -15.25
N ARG A 6 16.84 -10.81 -14.20
CA ARG A 6 15.87 -10.63 -13.11
C ARG A 6 16.30 -9.42 -12.30
N SER A 7 16.00 -8.22 -12.81
CA SER A 7 16.10 -6.99 -12.03
C SER A 7 14.91 -6.93 -11.07
N GLY A 8 15.12 -7.32 -9.82
CA GLY A 8 14.09 -7.27 -8.78
C GLY A 8 14.64 -7.31 -7.37
N ALA A 9 15.89 -6.87 -7.17
CA ALA A 9 16.35 -6.49 -5.84
C ALA A 9 15.94 -5.02 -5.65
N GLU A 10 14.70 -4.82 -5.22
CA GLU A 10 14.23 -3.54 -4.67
C GLU A 10 15.24 -3.13 -3.59
N LYS A 11 15.80 -1.93 -3.71
CA LYS A 11 16.89 -1.44 -2.84
C LYS A 11 16.50 -1.64 -1.38
N GLN A 12 17.34 -2.31 -0.60
CA GLN A 12 17.20 -2.42 0.85
C GLN A 12 17.26 -1.01 1.46
N GLY A 13 16.10 -0.38 1.69
CA GLY A 13 16.00 1.02 2.08
C GLY A 13 14.57 1.55 2.06
N TYR A 14 14.42 2.89 2.09
CA TYR A 14 13.13 3.56 2.05
C TYR A 14 12.78 4.01 0.63
N ASN A 15 11.53 3.78 0.24
CA ASN A 15 10.94 4.21 -1.02
C ASN A 15 9.90 5.30 -0.78
N ARG A 16 9.64 6.09 -1.83
CA ARG A 16 8.45 6.92 -1.93
C ARG A 16 7.27 5.99 -2.25
N ALA A 17 6.49 5.64 -1.24
CA ALA A 17 5.34 4.76 -1.36
C ALA A 17 4.05 5.56 -1.54
N HIS A 18 3.11 5.03 -2.31
CA HIS A 18 1.76 5.59 -2.41
C HIS A 18 0.94 5.19 -1.18
N LEU A 19 0.04 6.06 -0.73
CA LEU A 19 -0.98 5.68 0.25
C LEU A 19 -2.17 4.98 -0.43
N LEU A 20 -2.60 5.51 -1.58
CA LEU A 20 -3.51 4.87 -2.49
C LEU A 20 -2.78 4.58 -3.80
N ALA A 21 -2.61 3.31 -4.17
CA ALA A 21 -1.97 2.98 -5.44
C ALA A 21 -2.73 3.55 -6.64
N ALA A 22 -1.96 3.89 -7.68
CA ALA A 22 -2.50 4.33 -8.96
C ALA A 22 -3.47 3.31 -9.60
N GLN A 23 -3.25 2.01 -9.37
CA GLN A 23 -4.15 0.96 -9.85
C GLN A 23 -5.54 1.01 -9.20
N LEU A 24 -5.68 1.67 -8.06
CA LEU A 24 -6.93 1.90 -7.34
C LEU A 24 -7.42 3.35 -7.50
N GLY A 25 -6.87 4.11 -8.46
CA GLY A 25 -7.25 5.50 -8.73
C GLY A 25 -6.47 6.56 -7.95
N GLY A 26 -5.42 6.17 -7.21
CA GLY A 26 -4.56 7.14 -6.52
C GLY A 26 -3.76 8.03 -7.47
N SER A 27 -3.56 9.28 -7.07
CA SER A 27 -2.78 10.24 -7.86
C SER A 27 -1.29 9.91 -7.82
N ASN A 28 -0.64 9.93 -9.00
CA ASN A 28 0.82 9.84 -9.13
C ASN A 28 1.54 11.17 -8.85
N TRP A 29 0.80 12.27 -8.71
CA TRP A 29 1.35 13.62 -8.70
C TRP A 29 1.05 14.38 -7.41
N ASP A 30 -0.01 14.00 -6.69
CA ASP A 30 -0.39 14.64 -5.43
C ASP A 30 0.61 14.26 -4.33
N PRO A 31 1.42 15.18 -3.80
CA PRO A 31 2.39 14.89 -2.75
C PRO A 31 1.73 14.35 -1.47
N ALA A 32 0.46 14.67 -1.20
CA ALA A 32 -0.27 14.16 -0.04
C ALA A 32 -0.54 12.64 -0.13
N ASN A 33 -0.47 12.05 -1.33
CA ASN A 33 -0.62 10.61 -1.55
C ASN A 33 0.69 9.83 -1.33
N PHE A 34 1.75 10.44 -0.80
CA PHE A 34 3.05 9.79 -0.68
C PHE A 34 3.63 9.87 0.73
N VAL A 35 4.26 8.76 1.14
CA VAL A 35 5.05 8.68 2.37
C VAL A 35 6.38 7.99 2.12
N THR A 36 7.36 8.29 2.97
CA THR A 36 8.59 7.50 3.05
C THR A 36 8.27 6.20 3.78
N MET A 37 8.45 5.06 3.12
CA MET A 37 8.17 3.74 3.71
C MET A 37 9.23 2.73 3.28
N HIS A 38 9.54 1.76 4.15
CA HIS A 38 10.49 0.71 3.83
C HIS A 38 10.06 -0.07 2.59
N ALA A 39 10.99 -0.40 1.70
CA ALA A 39 10.74 -1.10 0.44
C ALA A 39 9.89 -2.37 0.65
N TYR A 40 10.20 -3.18 1.66
CA TYR A 40 9.43 -4.40 1.97
C TYR A 40 7.97 -4.13 2.37
N ALA A 41 7.71 -3.07 3.12
CA ALA A 41 6.36 -2.70 3.53
C ALA A 41 5.55 -2.16 2.33
N ASN A 42 6.20 -1.41 1.43
CA ASN A 42 5.64 -1.00 0.15
C ASN A 42 5.35 -2.21 -0.77
N SER A 43 6.31 -3.11 -0.91
CA SER A 43 6.20 -4.31 -1.75
C SER A 43 7.05 -5.43 -1.14
N PRO A 44 6.48 -6.60 -0.81
CA PRO A 44 5.19 -7.09 -1.32
C PRO A 44 3.96 -6.82 -0.43
N VAL A 45 4.11 -6.24 0.78
CA VAL A 45 3.04 -6.22 1.80
C VAL A 45 1.84 -5.37 1.35
N MET A 46 2.01 -4.06 1.15
CA MET A 46 0.93 -3.16 0.73
C MET A 46 0.34 -3.58 -0.62
N ARG A 47 1.21 -3.94 -1.58
CA ARG A 47 0.81 -4.44 -2.90
C ARG A 47 -0.13 -5.66 -2.84
N LYS A 48 0.04 -6.55 -1.86
CA LYS A 48 -0.87 -7.70 -1.70
C LYS A 48 -2.28 -7.25 -1.33
N ILE A 49 -2.41 -6.29 -0.41
CA ILE A 49 -3.70 -5.74 0.04
C ILE A 49 -4.37 -5.01 -1.12
N GLU A 50 -3.63 -4.17 -1.85
CA GLU A 50 -4.16 -3.44 -3.01
C GLU A 50 -4.65 -4.37 -4.13
N ASN A 51 -3.99 -5.51 -4.33
CA ASN A 51 -4.44 -6.51 -5.29
C ASN A 51 -5.73 -7.20 -4.85
N GLN A 52 -5.92 -7.45 -3.55
CA GLN A 52 -7.18 -7.98 -3.01
C GLN A 52 -8.32 -6.99 -3.19
N VAL A 53 -8.08 -5.71 -2.88
CA VAL A 53 -9.06 -4.63 -3.10
C VAL A 53 -9.41 -4.51 -4.57
N ARG A 54 -8.42 -4.52 -5.46
CA ARG A 54 -8.67 -4.48 -6.91
C ARG A 54 -9.55 -5.64 -7.37
N ALA A 55 -9.25 -6.87 -6.92
CA ALA A 55 -10.05 -8.04 -7.29
C ALA A 55 -11.51 -7.93 -6.82
N ALA A 56 -11.75 -7.37 -5.62
CA ALA A 56 -13.10 -7.14 -5.12
C ALA A 56 -13.84 -6.07 -5.94
N VAL A 57 -13.15 -4.98 -6.31
CA VAL A 57 -13.71 -3.94 -7.20
C VAL A 57 -14.04 -4.52 -8.58
N GLU A 58 -13.15 -5.33 -9.16
CA GLU A 58 -13.37 -6.01 -10.45
C GLU A 58 -14.54 -7.01 -10.39
N ALA A 59 -14.81 -7.60 -9.23
CA ALA A 59 -15.98 -8.45 -8.97
C ALA A 59 -17.29 -7.64 -8.78
N GLY A 60 -17.23 -6.32 -8.84
CA GLY A 60 -18.39 -5.43 -8.74
C GLY A 60 -18.67 -4.89 -7.33
N GLU A 61 -17.77 -5.09 -6.36
CA GLU A 61 -17.93 -4.50 -5.03
C GLU A 61 -17.57 -3.01 -5.03
N THR A 62 -18.35 -2.23 -4.28
CA THR A 62 -17.92 -0.87 -3.91
C THR A 62 -17.12 -0.97 -2.62
N ILE A 63 -15.84 -0.57 -2.67
CA ILE A 63 -14.92 -0.64 -1.52
C ILE A 63 -14.69 0.76 -0.94
N GLN A 64 -15.00 0.94 0.35
CA GLN A 64 -14.48 2.08 1.11
C GLN A 64 -13.07 1.72 1.60
N TYR A 65 -12.07 2.43 1.08
CA TYR A 65 -10.65 2.21 1.37
C TYR A 65 -10.06 3.41 2.09
N SER A 66 -9.29 3.19 3.14
CA SER A 66 -8.63 4.25 3.92
C SER A 66 -7.24 3.81 4.35
N VAL A 67 -6.27 4.71 4.23
CA VAL A 67 -4.89 4.49 4.66
C VAL A 67 -4.45 5.66 5.53
N THR A 68 -4.08 5.34 6.77
CA THR A 68 -3.65 6.32 7.77
C THR A 68 -2.20 6.06 8.15
N PRO A 69 -1.24 6.91 7.76
CA PRO A 69 0.12 6.83 8.25
C PRO A 69 0.18 7.12 9.75
N ARG A 70 0.92 6.32 10.51
CA ARG A 70 1.11 6.51 11.95
C ARG A 70 2.50 7.08 12.20
N TYR A 71 2.56 8.23 12.87
CA TYR A 71 3.81 8.90 13.25
C TYR A 71 4.01 8.81 14.76
N ASN A 72 5.27 8.86 15.19
CA ASN A 72 5.62 9.00 16.59
C ASN A 72 6.04 10.45 16.87
N GLY A 73 5.33 11.14 17.77
CA GLY A 73 5.62 12.53 18.11
C GLY A 73 5.70 13.45 16.90
N THR A 74 6.88 14.01 16.64
CA THR A 74 7.17 14.97 15.56
C THR A 74 7.96 14.35 14.40
N ASP A 75 8.04 13.02 14.31
CA ASP A 75 8.79 12.33 13.27
C ASP A 75 8.22 12.61 11.88
N LYS A 76 9.11 12.78 10.89
CA LYS A 76 8.74 13.01 9.49
C LYS A 76 8.51 11.71 8.71
N ILE A 77 8.98 10.59 9.24
CA ILE A 77 8.83 9.26 8.66
C ILE A 77 7.82 8.50 9.53
N PRO A 78 6.75 7.93 8.96
CA PRO A 78 5.80 7.15 9.75
C PRO A 78 6.45 5.84 10.24
N THR A 79 6.04 5.38 11.42
CA THR A 79 6.41 4.06 11.94
C THR A 79 5.70 2.92 11.20
N GLY A 80 4.57 3.23 10.56
CA GLY A 80 3.82 2.32 9.71
C GLY A 80 2.59 2.97 9.09
N VAL A 81 1.81 2.18 8.36
CA VAL A 81 0.52 2.59 7.80
C VAL A 81 -0.56 1.65 8.30
N TYR A 82 -1.73 2.20 8.62
CA TYR A 82 -2.92 1.43 8.96
C TYR A 82 -3.88 1.47 7.78
N ILE A 83 -4.31 0.30 7.31
CA ILE A 83 -5.14 0.13 6.11
C ILE A 83 -6.46 -0.49 6.49
N GLU A 84 -7.55 0.15 6.07
CA GLU A 84 -8.92 -0.32 6.23
C GLU A 84 -9.61 -0.41 4.86
N ALA A 85 -10.31 -1.52 4.63
CA ALA A 85 -11.06 -1.77 3.41
C ALA A 85 -12.38 -2.48 3.74
N TYR A 86 -13.50 -1.83 3.40
CA TYR A 86 -14.84 -2.33 3.65
C TYR A 86 -15.59 -2.45 2.33
N GLY A 87 -15.99 -3.67 1.96
CA GLY A 87 -16.80 -3.91 0.78
C GLY A 87 -18.30 -3.78 1.04
N SER A 88 -19.04 -3.36 0.02
CA SER A 88 -20.51 -3.28 0.02
C SER A 88 -21.19 -4.63 0.32
N ASN A 89 -20.48 -5.74 0.13
CA ASN A 89 -21.00 -7.09 0.38
C ASN A 89 -20.70 -7.61 1.80
N GLY A 90 -20.14 -6.78 2.69
CA GLY A 90 -19.83 -7.15 4.08
C GLY A 90 -18.48 -7.87 4.27
N SER A 91 -17.70 -8.07 3.20
CA SER A 91 -16.36 -8.64 3.24
C SER A 91 -15.36 -7.65 3.87
N ARG A 92 -14.80 -7.97 5.05
CA ARG A 92 -13.74 -7.19 5.72
C ARG A 92 -12.38 -7.82 5.41
N SER A 93 -11.46 -7.06 4.81
CA SER A 93 -10.05 -7.51 4.75
C SER A 93 -9.39 -7.33 6.13
N PRO A 94 -8.70 -8.33 6.70
CA PRO A 94 -8.07 -8.20 8.00
C PRO A 94 -6.93 -7.16 7.94
N SER A 95 -7.05 -6.12 8.78
CA SER A 95 -6.07 -5.05 8.97
C SER A 95 -4.74 -5.65 9.43
N THR A 96 -3.68 -5.53 8.63
CA THR A 96 -2.33 -5.88 9.08
C THR A 96 -1.70 -4.64 9.72
N GLY A 97 -1.83 -4.51 11.04
CA GLY A 97 -0.97 -3.62 11.82
C GLY A 97 0.39 -4.29 12.00
N ALA A 98 1.48 -3.60 11.67
CA ALA A 98 2.82 -4.03 12.08
C ALA A 98 2.87 -4.12 13.62
N PRO A 99 3.52 -5.15 14.21
CA PRO A 99 3.61 -5.30 15.65
C PRO A 99 4.44 -4.17 16.28
N GLU A 100 4.08 -3.81 17.52
CA GLU A 100 4.81 -2.89 18.41
C GLU A 100 6.29 -3.26 18.59
#